data_AF-A0A2H0NJ67-F1
#
_entry.id   AF-A0A2H0NJ67-F1
#
_cell.length_a   1.000
_cell.length_b   1.000
_cell.length_c   1.000
_cell.angle_alpha   90.00
_cell.angle_beta   90.00
_cell.angle_gamma   90.00
#
_symmetry.space_group_name_H-M   'P 1'
#
loop_
_entity.id
_entity.type
_entity.pdbx_description
1 polymer ?
#
loop_
_entity_poly.entity_id
_entity_poly.type
_entity_poly.pdbx_seq_one_letter_code
_entity_poly.pdbx_strand_id
1 'polypeptide(L)'
;MIIVLGVALANMIILTQANKNHPEGTKYPWLIFIFEEVVFLVALSFWSYVRATEPSIRGLEKFMDYGFVNSILRSNFFPPLDMWLTKSPDYTGGYFINYYYYGHYINAFLTKLSGIDSTITYNLMIATLFAFTFSLSFSLGGNLINFFLRNLKKPDKESSYFLGIFTVIAGLLAAFIVTFGGNLHTIYVFTSGYPNEKPQPVWELSVGYHPDRYWYPNATRFIPFTIHEFPIYSFVVADLHGHVSDIPMVFLLLAILLHVTTSKSNDELNGKNKNKGEIQDVKNNTSGVISEFENHTSISLPIIILLGLLTAIMYMTNAWDGLIYLILSALVIFYKNLRRIAYNPQISVFKACYKTFSALLFLIFFFLVFGLPFFLSFIPFASSIGVLCAPKALIGKSVLGKILFEEGKCQKSDFYMLALLWGFFYINVIGFITMIVIPKIKSITNSIQKPPQTKALNSFRQNRLITILRDMNEIDVFVSILIFISTLLLVFPEFFYLKDIYPAHYRANTMFKLGYQAFMMLGICSAYIVIRLKNEFPGRFKDISYVFYRSIFILA
;
A
#
# COMPACT_ATOMS: atom_id res chain seq x y z
N MET A 1 -11.14 -27.64 -11.51
CA MET A 1 -9.97 -28.43 -11.02
C MET A 1 -8.83 -28.54 -12.04
N ILE A 2 -9.05 -29.02 -13.28
CA ILE A 2 -7.99 -29.19 -14.29
C ILE A 2 -7.22 -27.89 -14.59
N ILE A 3 -7.93 -26.77 -14.78
CA ILE A 3 -7.31 -25.46 -15.04
C ILE A 3 -6.39 -25.05 -13.88
N VAL A 4 -6.85 -25.21 -12.63
CA VAL A 4 -6.07 -24.85 -11.43
C VAL A 4 -4.81 -25.71 -11.31
N LEU A 5 -4.94 -27.03 -11.50
CA LEU A 5 -3.79 -27.94 -11.50
C LEU A 5 -2.81 -27.64 -12.64
N GLY A 6 -3.32 -27.27 -13.81
CA GLY A 6 -2.51 -26.85 -14.96
C GLY A 6 -1.71 -25.59 -14.68
N VAL A 7 -2.33 -24.56 -14.09
CA VAL A 7 -1.65 -23.31 -13.70
C VAL A 7 -0.62 -23.58 -12.60
N ALA A 8 -0.96 -24.37 -11.58
CA ALA A 8 -0.03 -24.74 -10.52
C ALA A 8 1.20 -25.49 -11.07
N LEU A 9 0.99 -26.45 -11.98
CA LEU A 9 2.06 -27.17 -12.64
C LEU A 9 2.93 -26.24 -13.49
N ALA A 10 2.32 -25.35 -14.27
CA ALA A 10 3.05 -24.36 -15.07
C ALA A 10 3.92 -23.46 -14.18
N ASN A 11 3.38 -22.96 -13.07
CA ASN A 11 4.12 -22.18 -12.10
C ASN A 11 5.28 -22.97 -11.49
N MET A 12 5.08 -24.24 -11.13
CA MET A 12 6.17 -25.10 -10.64
C MET A 12 7.25 -25.34 -11.70
N ILE A 13 6.88 -25.53 -12.98
CA ILE A 13 7.83 -25.68 -14.08
C ILE A 13 8.65 -24.39 -14.25
N ILE A 14 7.99 -23.23 -14.28
CA ILE A 14 8.66 -21.93 -14.41
C ILE A 14 9.62 -21.71 -13.24
N LEU A 15 9.16 -21.98 -12.01
CA LEU A 15 9.96 -21.81 -10.80
C LEU A 15 11.18 -22.75 -10.77
N THR A 16 11.01 -24.01 -11.17
CA THR A 16 12.12 -24.98 -11.24
C THR A 16 13.13 -24.63 -12.34
N GLN A 17 12.69 -24.11 -13.49
CA GLN A 17 13.57 -23.61 -14.54
C GLN A 17 14.32 -22.36 -14.10
N ALA A 18 13.63 -21.40 -13.48
CA ALA A 18 14.25 -20.21 -12.91
C ALA A 18 15.32 -20.56 -11.86
N ASN A 19 15.07 -21.59 -11.03
CA ASN A 19 16.01 -22.06 -10.02
C ASN A 19 17.28 -22.65 -10.64
N LYS A 20 17.15 -23.38 -11.75
CA LYS A 20 18.29 -23.98 -12.48
C LYS A 20 19.19 -22.92 -13.10
N ASN A 21 18.61 -21.81 -13.57
CA ASN A 21 19.32 -20.74 -14.27
C ASN A 21 19.80 -19.61 -13.34
N HIS A 22 19.69 -19.76 -12.01
CA HIS A 22 20.02 -18.68 -11.08
C HIS A 22 21.55 -18.45 -11.02
N PRO A 23 22.05 -17.25 -11.37
CA PRO A 23 23.47 -17.01 -11.65
C PRO A 23 24.42 -17.12 -10.44
N GLU A 24 23.90 -17.29 -9.22
CA GLU A 24 24.69 -17.36 -7.98
C GLU A 24 24.66 -18.74 -7.29
N GLY A 25 24.03 -19.77 -7.88
CA GLY A 25 23.88 -21.09 -7.22
C GLY A 25 23.04 -21.07 -5.94
N THR A 26 22.42 -19.94 -5.62
CA THR A 26 21.51 -19.74 -4.50
C THR A 26 20.17 -20.43 -4.81
N LYS A 27 19.88 -21.50 -4.07
CA LYS A 27 18.57 -22.18 -4.16
C LYS A 27 17.48 -21.28 -3.61
N TYR A 28 16.30 -21.29 -4.25
CA TYR A 28 15.12 -20.64 -3.69
C TYR A 28 14.85 -21.11 -2.24
N PRO A 29 14.33 -20.21 -1.38
CA PRO A 29 14.05 -20.53 0.01
C PRO A 29 12.73 -21.32 0.14
N TRP A 30 12.72 -22.57 -0.32
CA TRP A 30 11.53 -23.43 -0.37
C TRP A 30 10.80 -23.57 0.97
N LEU A 31 11.53 -23.59 2.09
CA LEU A 31 10.94 -23.64 3.43
C LEU A 31 10.09 -22.39 3.73
N ILE A 32 10.49 -21.23 3.23
CA ILE A 32 9.71 -19.99 3.39
C ILE A 32 8.43 -20.05 2.56
N PHE A 33 8.50 -20.57 1.33
CA PHE A 33 7.30 -20.72 0.49
C PHE A 33 6.31 -21.70 1.12
N ILE A 34 6.78 -22.85 1.60
CA ILE A 34 5.93 -23.81 2.33
C ILE A 34 5.35 -23.17 3.59
N PHE A 35 6.14 -22.38 4.32
CA PHE A 35 5.65 -21.67 5.50
C PHE A 35 4.57 -20.63 5.13
N GLU A 36 4.75 -19.86 4.06
CA GLU A 36 3.74 -18.90 3.57
C GLU A 36 2.43 -19.59 3.15
N GLU A 37 2.50 -20.77 2.52
CA GLU A 37 1.32 -21.59 2.21
C GLU A 37 0.62 -22.09 3.49
N VAL A 38 1.38 -22.55 4.49
CA VAL A 38 0.81 -22.94 5.79
C VAL A 38 0.17 -21.74 6.48
N VAL A 39 0.83 -20.58 6.48
CA VAL A 39 0.28 -19.34 7.04
C VAL A 39 -1.02 -18.95 6.34
N PHE A 40 -1.07 -19.03 5.01
CA PHE A 40 -2.27 -18.78 4.23
C PHE A 40 -3.40 -19.74 4.61
N LEU A 41 -3.12 -21.05 4.66
CA LEU A 41 -4.13 -22.07 5.00
C LEU A 41 -4.64 -21.92 6.43
N VAL A 42 -3.76 -21.59 7.39
CA VAL A 42 -4.14 -21.32 8.78
C VAL A 42 -5.02 -20.08 8.86
N ALA A 43 -4.64 -18.98 8.21
CA ALA A 43 -5.43 -17.75 8.18
C ALA A 43 -6.79 -17.95 7.51
N LEU A 44 -6.83 -18.69 6.40
CA LEU A 44 -8.05 -19.05 5.68
C LEU A 44 -8.97 -19.90 6.56
N SER A 45 -8.44 -20.93 7.21
CA SER A 45 -9.21 -21.83 8.09
C SER A 45 -9.75 -21.07 9.30
N PHE A 46 -8.91 -20.24 9.92
CA PHE A 46 -9.29 -19.39 11.04
C PHE A 46 -10.42 -18.44 10.68
N TRP A 47 -10.29 -17.68 9.58
CA TRP A 47 -11.31 -16.70 9.22
C TRP A 47 -12.57 -17.35 8.66
N SER A 48 -12.45 -18.52 8.01
CA SER A 48 -13.62 -19.32 7.60
C SER A 48 -14.41 -19.78 8.83
N TYR A 49 -13.73 -20.21 9.89
CA TYR A 49 -14.37 -20.55 11.17
C TYR A 49 -15.09 -19.34 11.78
N VAL A 50 -14.45 -18.16 11.79
CA VAL A 50 -15.07 -16.91 12.26
C VAL A 50 -16.31 -16.58 11.41
N ARG A 51 -16.24 -16.66 10.08
CA ARG A 51 -17.38 -16.39 9.20
C ARG A 51 -18.51 -17.42 9.36
N ALA A 52 -18.20 -18.66 9.73
CA ALA A 52 -19.19 -19.70 9.95
C ALA A 52 -20.11 -19.41 11.14
N THR A 53 -19.72 -18.55 12.10
CA THR A 53 -20.58 -18.20 13.25
C THR A 53 -21.70 -17.24 12.88
N GLU A 54 -21.52 -16.41 11.84
CA GLU A 54 -22.54 -15.49 11.33
C GLU A 54 -22.38 -15.32 9.80
N PRO A 55 -22.78 -16.33 9.00
CA PRO A 55 -22.56 -16.34 7.56
C PRO A 55 -23.62 -15.53 6.79
N SER A 56 -24.59 -14.92 7.46
CA SER A 56 -25.71 -14.27 6.78
C SER A 56 -25.30 -12.98 6.07
N ILE A 57 -25.98 -12.71 4.95
CA ILE A 57 -25.86 -11.48 4.17
C ILE A 57 -26.70 -10.33 4.75
N ARG A 58 -27.11 -10.42 6.03
CA ARG A 58 -27.93 -9.40 6.69
C ARG A 58 -27.06 -8.26 7.21
N GLY A 59 -27.54 -7.03 7.05
CA GLY A 59 -26.91 -5.82 7.54
C GLY A 59 -25.94 -5.19 6.54
N LEU A 60 -25.81 -3.85 6.65
CA LEU A 60 -24.93 -3.00 5.85
C LEU A 60 -25.02 -3.30 4.34
N GLU A 61 -23.88 -3.52 3.68
CA GLU A 61 -23.79 -3.57 2.22
C GLU A 61 -23.72 -5.00 1.67
N LYS A 62 -23.55 -6.01 2.53
CA LYS A 62 -23.49 -7.44 2.15
C LYS A 62 -24.56 -7.90 1.17
N PHE A 63 -25.80 -7.47 1.34
CA PHE A 63 -26.89 -7.85 0.42
C PHE A 63 -26.65 -7.32 -1.00
N MET A 64 -26.19 -6.08 -1.12
CA MET A 64 -25.85 -5.45 -2.39
C MET A 64 -24.63 -6.14 -3.02
N ASP A 65 -23.55 -6.34 -2.26
CA ASP A 65 -22.37 -7.04 -2.76
C ASP A 65 -22.70 -8.47 -3.25
N TYR A 66 -23.52 -9.19 -2.47
CA TYR A 66 -23.92 -10.55 -2.80
C TYR A 66 -24.71 -10.62 -4.11
N GLY A 67 -25.62 -9.68 -4.37
CA GLY A 67 -26.32 -9.70 -5.65
C GLY A 67 -25.58 -9.05 -6.80
N PHE A 68 -24.55 -8.22 -6.59
CA PHE A 68 -23.58 -7.90 -7.64
C PHE A 68 -22.87 -9.17 -8.11
N VAL A 69 -22.39 -10.00 -7.18
CA VAL A 69 -21.79 -11.31 -7.50
C VAL A 69 -22.78 -12.19 -8.26
N ASN A 70 -24.02 -12.32 -7.80
CA ASN A 70 -25.03 -13.14 -8.48
C ASN A 70 -25.49 -12.56 -9.82
N SER A 71 -25.50 -11.24 -9.98
CA SER A 71 -25.79 -10.62 -11.27
C SER A 71 -24.70 -10.95 -12.29
N ILE A 72 -23.43 -10.88 -11.87
CA ILE A 72 -22.29 -11.27 -12.70
C ILE A 72 -22.36 -12.76 -13.06
N LEU A 73 -22.67 -13.65 -12.12
CA LEU A 73 -22.80 -15.09 -12.36
C LEU A 73 -23.86 -15.43 -13.43
N ARG A 74 -24.93 -14.62 -13.52
CA ARG A 74 -26.01 -14.77 -14.51
C ARG A 74 -25.75 -14.05 -15.83
N SER A 75 -24.70 -13.23 -15.91
CA SER A 75 -24.42 -12.40 -17.08
C SER A 75 -23.64 -13.18 -18.14
N ASN A 76 -24.04 -13.03 -19.41
CA ASN A 76 -23.35 -13.63 -20.56
C ASN A 76 -22.30 -12.68 -21.19
N PHE A 77 -22.45 -11.38 -20.96
CA PHE A 77 -21.56 -10.32 -21.42
C PHE A 77 -21.47 -9.23 -20.35
N PHE A 78 -20.44 -8.38 -20.45
CA PHE A 78 -20.26 -7.22 -19.59
C PHE A 78 -20.70 -5.95 -20.31
N PRO A 79 -21.18 -4.92 -19.57
CA PRO A 79 -21.35 -4.87 -18.11
C PRO A 79 -22.55 -5.71 -17.61
N PRO A 80 -22.49 -6.22 -16.36
CA PRO A 80 -23.58 -7.02 -15.77
C PRO A 80 -24.80 -6.14 -15.46
N LEU A 81 -25.98 -6.75 -15.43
CA LEU A 81 -27.22 -6.04 -15.08
C LEU A 81 -27.19 -5.54 -13.63
N ASP A 82 -27.77 -4.38 -13.38
CA ASP A 82 -27.96 -3.89 -12.03
C ASP A 82 -29.00 -4.75 -11.31
N MET A 83 -28.68 -5.21 -10.10
CA MET A 83 -29.58 -6.08 -9.33
C MET A 83 -30.90 -5.39 -8.96
N TRP A 84 -30.95 -4.06 -8.93
CA TRP A 84 -32.18 -3.29 -8.69
C TRP A 84 -32.96 -2.99 -9.95
N LEU A 85 -32.45 -3.38 -11.13
CA LEU A 85 -33.03 -3.09 -12.44
C LEU A 85 -33.43 -1.62 -12.57
N THR A 86 -32.67 -0.73 -11.94
CA THR A 86 -32.95 0.71 -11.93
C THR A 86 -32.01 1.38 -12.91
N LYS A 87 -32.56 2.04 -13.92
CA LYS A 87 -31.79 2.89 -14.82
C LYS A 87 -31.51 4.20 -14.10
N SER A 88 -30.23 4.57 -13.96
CA SER A 88 -29.90 5.90 -13.44
C SER A 88 -30.42 6.98 -14.42
N PRO A 89 -31.04 8.07 -13.92
CA PRO A 89 -31.51 9.17 -14.77
C PRO A 89 -30.40 9.77 -15.65
N ASP A 90 -29.17 9.77 -15.12
CA ASP A 90 -27.98 10.34 -15.77
C ASP A 90 -27.21 9.31 -16.62
N TYR A 91 -27.63 8.04 -16.59
CA TYR A 91 -26.99 6.96 -17.32
C TYR A 91 -27.88 6.49 -18.49
N THR A 92 -27.43 6.81 -19.70
CA THR A 92 -28.08 6.33 -20.92
C THR A 92 -27.71 4.89 -21.29
N GLY A 93 -26.70 4.31 -20.62
CA GLY A 93 -26.11 3.03 -20.98
C GLY A 93 -26.96 1.79 -20.66
N GLY A 94 -28.06 1.92 -19.91
CA GLY A 94 -29.01 0.81 -19.67
C GLY A 94 -29.19 0.47 -18.18
N TYR A 95 -29.66 -0.75 -17.91
CA TYR A 95 -29.89 -1.27 -16.56
C TYR A 95 -28.65 -2.04 -16.07
N PHE A 96 -27.48 -1.42 -16.10
CA PHE A 96 -26.20 -2.05 -15.76
C PHE A 96 -25.60 -1.49 -14.48
N ILE A 97 -24.78 -2.28 -13.80
CA ILE A 97 -24.07 -1.85 -12.59
C ILE A 97 -23.11 -0.71 -12.94
N ASN A 98 -23.39 0.50 -12.47
CA ASN A 98 -22.43 1.60 -12.48
C ASN A 98 -21.71 1.66 -11.13
N TYR A 99 -20.76 0.75 -10.91
CA TYR A 99 -19.99 0.61 -9.66
C TYR A 99 -18.61 0.00 -9.92
N TYR A 100 -17.71 0.05 -8.93
CA TYR A 100 -16.39 -0.58 -8.98
C TYR A 100 -16.45 -2.11 -8.76
N TYR A 101 -17.12 -2.82 -9.66
CA TYR A 101 -17.52 -4.22 -9.46
C TYR A 101 -16.43 -5.26 -9.74
N TYR A 102 -15.17 -4.87 -10.02
CA TYR A 102 -14.15 -5.85 -10.43
C TYR A 102 -13.81 -6.85 -9.30
N GLY A 103 -13.86 -6.43 -8.04
CA GLY A 103 -13.74 -7.33 -6.90
C GLY A 103 -14.85 -8.39 -6.86
N HIS A 104 -16.10 -7.97 -7.09
CA HIS A 104 -17.25 -8.87 -7.22
C HIS A 104 -17.11 -9.81 -8.42
N TYR A 105 -16.51 -9.34 -9.53
CA TYR A 105 -16.20 -10.16 -10.69
C TYR A 105 -15.21 -11.28 -10.34
N ILE A 106 -14.11 -10.96 -9.64
CA ILE A 106 -13.15 -11.98 -9.22
C ILE A 106 -13.83 -13.03 -8.33
N ASN A 107 -14.69 -12.60 -7.39
CA ASN A 107 -15.46 -13.54 -6.58
C ASN A 107 -16.39 -14.42 -7.43
N ALA A 108 -17.16 -13.84 -8.36
CA ALA A 108 -18.03 -14.59 -9.26
C ALA A 108 -17.24 -15.58 -10.15
N PHE A 109 -16.08 -15.18 -10.65
CA PHE A 109 -15.18 -16.04 -11.42
C PHE A 109 -14.72 -17.24 -10.59
N LEU A 110 -14.23 -17.01 -9.36
CA LEU A 110 -13.79 -18.07 -8.45
C LEU A 110 -14.96 -18.97 -8.01
N THR A 111 -16.14 -18.40 -7.82
CA THR A 111 -17.37 -19.15 -7.55
C THR A 111 -17.65 -20.14 -8.67
N LYS A 112 -17.68 -19.67 -9.92
CA LYS A 112 -17.88 -20.52 -11.09
C LYS A 112 -16.76 -21.55 -11.29
N LEU A 113 -15.50 -21.17 -11.02
CA LEU A 113 -14.34 -22.06 -11.15
C LEU A 113 -14.35 -23.19 -10.11
N SER A 114 -14.82 -22.90 -8.89
CA SER A 114 -14.91 -23.87 -7.79
C SER A 114 -16.08 -24.84 -7.92
N GLY A 115 -17.16 -24.44 -8.59
CA GLY A 115 -18.41 -25.22 -8.66
C GLY A 115 -19.21 -25.22 -7.35
N ILE A 116 -18.87 -24.34 -6.41
CA ILE A 116 -19.56 -24.15 -5.13
C ILE A 116 -20.60 -23.03 -5.28
N ASP A 117 -21.72 -23.14 -4.57
CA ASP A 117 -22.79 -22.14 -4.58
C ASP A 117 -22.35 -20.78 -4.00
N SER A 118 -22.89 -19.69 -4.55
CA SER A 118 -22.52 -18.32 -4.16
C SER A 118 -22.81 -18.01 -2.69
N THR A 119 -23.80 -18.67 -2.07
CA THR A 119 -24.11 -18.55 -0.63
C THR A 119 -22.93 -18.94 0.26
N ILE A 120 -22.10 -19.89 -0.19
CA ILE A 120 -20.91 -20.35 0.52
C ILE A 120 -19.68 -19.55 0.07
N THR A 121 -19.50 -19.37 -1.25
CA THR A 121 -18.28 -18.74 -1.76
C THR A 121 -18.18 -17.26 -1.41
N TYR A 122 -19.28 -16.54 -1.18
CA TYR A 122 -19.23 -15.18 -0.66
C TYR A 122 -18.46 -15.11 0.67
N ASN A 123 -18.77 -16.00 1.61
CA ASN A 123 -18.10 -16.07 2.90
C ASN A 123 -16.66 -16.59 2.79
N LEU A 124 -16.41 -17.58 1.93
CA LEU A 124 -15.06 -18.07 1.65
C LEU A 124 -14.19 -17.02 0.98
N MET A 125 -14.76 -16.13 0.16
CA MET A 125 -14.03 -15.04 -0.47
C MET A 125 -13.56 -14.03 0.58
N ILE A 126 -14.40 -13.67 1.55
CA ILE A 126 -13.98 -12.82 2.68
C ILE A 126 -12.83 -13.47 3.45
N ALA A 127 -12.92 -14.78 3.74
CA ALA A 127 -11.82 -15.51 4.39
C ALA A 127 -10.56 -15.60 3.52
N THR A 128 -10.71 -15.68 2.21
CA THR A 128 -9.59 -15.68 1.24
C THR A 128 -8.90 -14.33 1.20
N LEU A 129 -9.65 -13.22 1.20
CA LEU A 129 -9.11 -11.87 1.27
C LEU A 129 -8.37 -11.63 2.59
N PHE A 130 -8.93 -12.12 3.70
CA PHE A 130 -8.24 -12.11 5.00
C PHE A 130 -6.91 -12.86 4.94
N ALA A 131 -6.92 -14.08 4.41
CA ALA A 131 -5.72 -14.91 4.28
C ALA A 131 -4.65 -14.27 3.38
N PHE A 132 -5.05 -13.68 2.25
CA PHE A 132 -4.11 -12.93 1.40
C PHE A 132 -3.57 -11.70 2.10
N THR A 133 -4.40 -10.95 2.83
CA THR A 133 -3.95 -9.78 3.59
C THR A 133 -2.89 -10.17 4.60
N PHE A 134 -3.11 -11.26 5.34
CA PHE A 134 -2.15 -11.76 6.33
C PHE A 134 -0.85 -12.24 5.67
N SER A 135 -0.94 -13.15 4.67
CA SER A 135 0.24 -13.74 4.02
C SER A 135 1.06 -12.75 3.21
N LEU A 136 0.43 -11.83 2.48
CA LEU A 136 1.14 -10.83 1.69
C LEU A 136 1.79 -9.76 2.59
N SER A 137 1.13 -9.37 3.68
CA SER A 137 1.75 -8.51 4.69
C SER A 137 2.95 -9.18 5.36
N PHE A 138 2.84 -10.48 5.65
CA PHE A 138 3.96 -11.29 6.13
C PHE A 138 5.13 -11.25 5.16
N SER A 139 4.87 -11.55 3.90
CA SER A 139 5.91 -11.63 2.87
C SER A 139 6.59 -10.27 2.66
N LEU A 140 5.81 -9.19 2.57
CA LEU A 140 6.33 -7.84 2.37
C LEU A 140 7.15 -7.36 3.58
N GLY A 141 6.62 -7.50 4.79
CA GLY A 141 7.31 -7.11 6.03
C GLY A 141 8.61 -7.88 6.24
N GLY A 142 8.60 -9.20 6.00
CA GLY A 142 9.79 -10.03 6.04
C GLY A 142 10.83 -9.60 5.01
N ASN A 143 10.42 -9.36 3.75
CA ASN A 143 11.34 -8.97 2.69
C ASN A 143 11.98 -7.60 2.92
N LEU A 144 11.26 -6.61 3.47
CA LEU A 144 11.84 -5.32 3.86
C LEU A 144 13.03 -5.51 4.82
N ILE A 145 12.86 -6.32 5.85
CA ILE A 145 13.92 -6.59 6.84
C ILE A 145 15.03 -7.46 6.25
N ASN A 146 14.70 -8.49 5.47
CA ASN A 146 15.69 -9.33 4.81
C ASN A 146 16.59 -8.50 3.89
N PHE A 147 16.02 -7.63 3.03
CA PHE A 147 16.83 -6.75 2.17
C PHE A 147 17.64 -5.73 2.98
N PHE A 148 17.07 -5.17 4.05
CA PHE A 148 17.79 -4.26 4.94
C PHE A 148 19.02 -4.94 5.57
N LEU A 149 18.85 -6.13 6.15
CA LEU A 149 19.92 -6.85 6.85
C LEU A 149 21.00 -7.38 5.89
N ARG A 150 20.61 -7.84 4.69
CA ARG A 150 21.57 -8.22 3.62
C ARG A 150 22.45 -7.05 3.17
N ASN A 151 21.93 -5.82 3.23
CA ASN A 151 22.72 -4.63 2.92
C ASN A 151 23.76 -4.31 4.01
N LEU A 152 23.59 -4.81 5.24
CA LEU A 152 24.52 -4.56 6.36
C LEU A 152 25.64 -5.59 6.49
N LYS A 153 25.39 -6.87 6.20
CA LYS A 153 26.37 -7.95 6.39
C LYS A 153 26.39 -8.89 5.18
N LYS A 154 27.58 -9.29 4.73
CA LYS A 154 27.73 -10.51 3.92
C LYS A 154 27.49 -11.69 4.85
N PRO A 155 26.45 -12.52 4.62
CA PRO A 155 26.10 -13.54 5.59
C PRO A 155 27.08 -14.72 5.50
N ASP A 156 27.66 -15.08 6.64
CA ASP A 156 28.18 -16.43 6.91
C ASP A 156 27.03 -17.40 7.26
N LYS A 157 27.33 -18.70 7.46
CA LYS A 157 26.29 -19.72 7.69
C LYS A 157 25.45 -19.47 8.95
N GLU A 158 26.08 -19.04 10.05
CA GLU A 158 25.35 -18.76 11.29
C GLU A 158 24.50 -17.48 11.18
N SER A 159 25.04 -16.40 10.61
CA SER A 159 24.24 -15.18 10.42
C SER A 159 23.07 -15.37 9.46
N SER A 160 23.15 -16.34 8.52
CA SER A 160 22.04 -16.70 7.63
C SER A 160 20.83 -17.28 8.38
N TYR A 161 21.07 -18.10 9.42
CA TYR A 161 20.00 -18.68 10.22
C TYR A 161 19.29 -17.62 11.08
N PHE A 162 20.07 -16.79 11.79
CA PHE A 162 19.53 -15.69 12.57
C PHE A 162 18.76 -14.67 11.70
N LEU A 163 19.27 -14.37 10.50
CA LEU A 163 18.58 -13.55 9.51
C LEU A 163 17.20 -14.11 9.15
N GLY A 164 17.09 -15.43 8.99
CA GLY A 164 15.81 -16.12 8.74
C GLY A 164 14.79 -15.90 9.86
N ILE A 165 15.21 -16.05 11.14
CA ILE A 165 14.32 -15.82 12.29
C ILE A 165 13.82 -14.38 12.35
N PHE A 166 14.73 -13.39 12.20
CA PHE A 166 14.33 -11.99 12.20
C PHE A 166 13.39 -11.65 11.05
N THR A 167 13.59 -12.27 9.88
CA THR A 167 12.70 -12.13 8.72
C THR A 167 11.30 -12.66 9.03
N VAL A 168 11.19 -13.84 9.65
CA VAL A 168 9.90 -14.43 10.05
C VAL A 168 9.20 -13.59 11.11
N ILE A 169 9.91 -13.14 12.15
CA ILE A 169 9.34 -12.28 13.20
C ILE A 169 8.85 -10.96 12.61
N ALA A 170 9.63 -10.36 11.69
CA ALA A 170 9.24 -9.13 10.99
C ALA A 170 7.97 -9.33 10.17
N GLY A 171 7.91 -10.41 9.41
CA GLY A 171 6.72 -10.76 8.63
C GLY A 171 5.50 -10.96 9.53
N LEU A 172 5.61 -11.74 10.60
CA LEU A 172 4.49 -11.99 11.51
C LEU A 172 4.01 -10.71 12.20
N LEU A 173 4.94 -9.82 12.60
CA LEU A 173 4.59 -8.52 13.16
C LEU A 173 3.84 -7.64 12.14
N ALA A 174 4.31 -7.60 10.88
CA ALA A 174 3.64 -6.86 9.81
C ALA A 174 2.24 -7.40 9.53
N ALA A 175 2.09 -8.72 9.41
CA ALA A 175 0.81 -9.37 9.23
C ALA A 175 -0.16 -9.08 10.39
N PHE A 176 0.33 -9.15 11.63
CA PHE A 176 -0.47 -8.85 12.80
C PHE A 176 -0.95 -7.39 12.82
N ILE A 177 -0.04 -6.42 12.65
CA ILE A 177 -0.39 -4.99 12.68
C ILE A 177 -1.37 -4.64 11.56
N VAL A 178 -1.15 -5.12 10.34
CA VAL A 178 -2.03 -4.80 9.22
C VAL A 178 -3.39 -5.47 9.35
N THR A 179 -3.43 -6.75 9.70
CA THR A 179 -4.67 -7.54 9.62
C THR A 179 -5.51 -7.43 10.89
N PHE A 180 -4.88 -7.44 12.07
CA PHE A 180 -5.56 -7.40 13.37
C PHE A 180 -5.45 -6.05 14.08
N GLY A 181 -4.54 -5.17 13.65
CA GLY A 181 -4.38 -3.85 14.25
C GLY A 181 -5.65 -3.01 14.09
N GLY A 182 -5.95 -2.25 15.14
CA GLY A 182 -6.94 -1.18 15.13
C GLY A 182 -6.30 0.16 15.49
N ASN A 183 -7.13 1.17 15.72
CA ASN A 183 -6.69 2.43 16.29
C ASN A 183 -6.79 2.42 17.83
N LEU A 184 -6.34 3.51 18.47
CA LEU A 184 -6.28 3.61 19.94
C LEU A 184 -7.63 3.91 20.59
N HIS A 185 -8.73 3.86 19.82
CA HIS A 185 -10.08 4.12 20.34
C HIS A 185 -10.52 3.12 21.42
N THR A 186 -9.94 1.92 21.43
CA THR A 186 -10.19 0.91 22.48
C THR A 186 -9.91 1.42 23.90
N ILE A 187 -9.15 2.50 24.07
CA ILE A 187 -8.97 3.18 25.36
C ILE A 187 -10.30 3.62 26.00
N TYR A 188 -11.35 3.88 25.22
CA TYR A 188 -12.67 4.28 25.73
C TYR A 188 -13.38 3.16 26.51
N VAL A 189 -12.95 1.91 26.39
CA VAL A 189 -13.37 0.80 27.28
C VAL A 189 -13.05 1.12 28.75
N PHE A 190 -12.05 1.95 29.01
CA PHE A 190 -11.62 2.37 30.35
C PHE A 190 -12.18 3.74 30.78
N THR A 191 -13.29 4.19 30.17
CA THR A 191 -13.92 5.48 30.48
C THR A 191 -15.43 5.33 30.67
N SER A 192 -16.09 6.38 31.19
CA SER A 192 -17.56 6.46 31.26
C SER A 192 -18.29 6.31 29.92
N GLY A 193 -17.57 6.37 28.79
CA GLY A 193 -18.12 6.46 27.44
C GLY A 193 -18.51 7.90 27.09
N TYR A 194 -18.90 8.10 25.84
CA TYR A 194 -19.30 9.39 25.30
C TYR A 194 -20.45 9.23 24.27
N PRO A 195 -21.27 10.25 24.00
CA PRO A 195 -22.27 10.22 22.93
C PRO A 195 -21.59 10.21 21.54
N ASN A 196 -21.94 9.27 20.68
CA ASN A 196 -21.25 9.04 19.39
C ASN A 196 -21.14 10.29 18.49
N GLU A 197 -22.17 11.14 18.50
CA GLU A 197 -22.21 12.36 17.69
C GLU A 197 -21.35 13.50 18.27
N LYS A 198 -20.92 13.36 19.53
CA LYS A 198 -20.12 14.34 20.28
C LYS A 198 -18.98 13.63 21.03
N PRO A 199 -17.95 13.15 20.30
CA PRO A 199 -16.76 12.60 20.93
C PRO A 199 -16.14 13.58 21.92
N GLN A 200 -15.76 13.06 23.09
CA GLN A 200 -15.10 13.80 24.16
C GLN A 200 -13.70 13.25 24.38
N PRO A 201 -12.71 14.11 24.67
CA PRO A 201 -11.37 13.63 25.00
C PRO A 201 -11.36 12.68 26.21
N VAL A 202 -10.49 11.68 26.16
CA VAL A 202 -10.38 10.63 27.20
C VAL A 202 -10.15 11.22 28.59
N TRP A 203 -9.41 12.33 28.70
CA TRP A 203 -9.09 12.99 29.97
C TRP A 203 -10.24 13.80 30.59
N GLU A 204 -11.33 14.01 29.86
CA GLU A 204 -12.55 14.66 30.39
C GLU A 204 -13.56 13.65 30.94
N LEU A 205 -13.31 12.35 30.72
CA LEU A 205 -14.18 11.27 31.13
C LEU A 205 -13.73 10.64 32.44
N SER A 206 -14.67 10.10 33.21
CA SER A 206 -14.32 9.36 34.43
C SER A 206 -13.67 8.03 34.06
N VAL A 207 -12.54 7.71 34.69
CA VAL A 207 -11.81 6.45 34.47
C VAL A 207 -12.54 5.28 35.15
N GLY A 208 -12.75 4.19 34.41
CA GLY A 208 -13.40 2.97 34.90
C GLY A 208 -13.55 1.93 33.79
N TYR A 209 -13.50 0.63 34.13
CA TYR A 209 -13.66 -0.44 33.13
C TYR A 209 -15.14 -0.66 32.79
N HIS A 210 -15.56 -0.22 31.61
CA HIS A 210 -16.94 -0.21 31.13
C HIS A 210 -17.06 -0.81 29.70
N PRO A 211 -16.74 -2.10 29.52
CA PRO A 211 -16.80 -2.75 28.20
C PRO A 211 -18.21 -2.81 27.61
N ASP A 212 -19.25 -2.79 28.45
CA ASP A 212 -20.66 -2.77 28.08
C ASP A 212 -21.07 -1.51 27.30
N ARG A 213 -20.32 -0.41 27.48
CA ARG A 213 -20.57 0.88 26.81
C ARG A 213 -19.76 1.04 25.52
N TYR A 214 -18.84 0.11 25.25
CA TYR A 214 -18.00 0.15 24.07
C TYR A 214 -18.67 -0.57 22.91
N TRP A 215 -18.82 0.15 21.80
CA TRP A 215 -19.32 -0.41 20.54
C TRP A 215 -18.26 -0.26 19.46
N TYR A 216 -17.73 -1.38 18.95
CA TYR A 216 -16.59 -1.39 18.04
C TYR A 216 -16.74 -0.51 16.77
N PRO A 217 -17.94 -0.30 16.18
CA PRO A 217 -18.10 0.63 15.06
C PRO A 217 -17.82 2.09 15.43
N ASN A 218 -17.89 2.46 16.71
CA ASN A 218 -17.50 3.81 17.14
C ASN A 218 -16.04 4.11 16.83
N ALA A 219 -15.16 3.09 16.81
CA ALA A 219 -13.76 3.25 16.46
C ALA A 219 -13.52 3.67 15.00
N THR A 220 -14.51 3.51 14.14
CA THR A 220 -14.42 3.80 12.69
C THR A 220 -15.29 4.98 12.27
N ARG A 221 -16.04 5.55 13.22
CA ARG A 221 -16.89 6.74 13.08
C ARG A 221 -16.58 7.75 14.21
N PHE A 222 -15.35 7.73 14.71
CA PHE A 222 -14.89 8.58 15.81
C PHE A 222 -14.86 10.06 15.47
N ILE A 223 -14.27 10.47 14.35
CA ILE A 223 -14.44 11.83 13.82
C ILE A 223 -15.90 11.96 13.33
N PRO A 224 -16.70 12.91 13.86
CA PRO A 224 -18.13 13.00 13.56
C PRO A 224 -18.40 13.08 12.06
N PHE A 225 -19.48 12.48 11.55
CA PHE A 225 -19.86 12.56 10.13
C PHE A 225 -18.81 12.06 9.13
N THR A 226 -17.81 11.27 9.58
CA THR A 226 -16.80 10.67 8.71
C THR A 226 -16.66 9.16 8.96
N ILE A 227 -15.90 8.51 8.08
CA ILE A 227 -15.59 7.09 8.16
C ILE A 227 -14.06 6.93 8.05
N HIS A 228 -13.47 6.08 8.89
CA HIS A 228 -12.03 5.77 8.93
C HIS A 228 -11.86 4.32 9.34
N GLU A 229 -12.34 3.43 8.47
CA GLU A 229 -12.21 1.99 8.66
C GLU A 229 -10.76 1.52 8.48
N PHE A 230 -10.50 0.33 8.99
CA PHE A 230 -9.22 -0.36 8.94
C PHE A 230 -9.48 -1.87 8.80
N PRO A 231 -8.50 -2.67 8.36
CA PRO A 231 -8.76 -4.01 7.84
C PRO A 231 -9.56 -4.94 8.76
N ILE A 232 -9.25 -5.02 10.05
CA ILE A 232 -10.00 -5.90 10.96
C ILE A 232 -11.48 -5.54 11.02
N TYR A 233 -11.84 -4.25 10.97
CA TYR A 233 -13.24 -3.82 10.92
C TYR A 233 -13.94 -4.34 9.67
N SER A 234 -13.32 -4.15 8.50
CA SER A 234 -13.84 -4.62 7.22
C SER A 234 -14.07 -6.13 7.20
N PHE A 235 -13.14 -6.92 7.75
CA PHE A 235 -13.29 -8.37 7.80
C PHE A 235 -14.36 -8.84 8.77
N VAL A 236 -14.54 -8.13 9.89
CA VAL A 236 -15.58 -8.43 10.89
C VAL A 236 -16.97 -8.12 10.32
N VAL A 237 -17.13 -6.97 9.67
CA VAL A 237 -18.39 -6.59 9.01
C VAL A 237 -18.69 -7.51 7.82
N ALA A 238 -17.64 -7.91 7.09
CA ALA A 238 -17.69 -8.82 5.96
C ALA A 238 -18.48 -8.32 4.75
N ASP A 239 -18.49 -7.00 4.53
CA ASP A 239 -18.88 -6.41 3.23
C ASP A 239 -17.78 -6.75 2.20
N LEU A 240 -18.16 -7.33 1.07
CA LEU A 240 -17.25 -7.63 -0.05
C LEU A 240 -17.06 -6.37 -0.90
N HIS A 241 -16.78 -5.26 -0.21
CA HIS A 241 -16.66 -3.96 -0.81
C HIS A 241 -15.37 -3.83 -1.61
N GLY A 242 -15.30 -2.82 -2.47
CA GLY A 242 -14.17 -2.56 -3.35
C GLY A 242 -12.82 -2.48 -2.62
N HIS A 243 -12.72 -1.67 -1.56
CA HIS A 243 -11.46 -1.51 -0.81
C HIS A 243 -10.98 -2.78 -0.13
N VAL A 244 -11.87 -3.70 0.25
CA VAL A 244 -11.52 -5.00 0.84
C VAL A 244 -11.02 -5.96 -0.23
N SER A 245 -11.70 -5.97 -1.37
CA SER A 245 -11.35 -6.81 -2.51
C SER A 245 -10.02 -6.39 -3.16
N ASP A 246 -9.62 -5.13 -3.02
CA ASP A 246 -8.40 -4.60 -3.63
C ASP A 246 -7.11 -4.87 -2.82
N ILE A 247 -7.23 -5.26 -1.54
CA ILE A 247 -6.09 -5.45 -0.64
C ILE A 247 -4.98 -6.36 -1.23
N PRO A 248 -5.29 -7.51 -1.87
CA PRO A 248 -4.24 -8.33 -2.47
C PRO A 248 -3.46 -7.63 -3.58
N MET A 249 -4.14 -6.79 -4.37
CA MET A 249 -3.52 -6.02 -5.46
C MET A 249 -2.61 -4.92 -4.92
N VAL A 250 -3.05 -4.25 -3.86
CA VAL A 250 -2.23 -3.29 -3.09
C VAL A 250 -0.90 -3.92 -2.68
N PHE A 251 -0.95 -5.05 -1.95
CA PHE A 251 0.29 -5.66 -1.44
C PHE A 251 1.19 -6.22 -2.54
N LEU A 252 0.60 -6.79 -3.60
CA LEU A 252 1.36 -7.24 -4.76
C LEU A 252 2.09 -6.08 -5.44
N LEU A 253 1.40 -4.95 -5.64
CA LEU A 253 2.01 -3.75 -6.22
C LEU A 253 3.12 -3.20 -5.32
N LEU A 254 2.92 -3.13 -4.00
CA LEU A 254 3.96 -2.73 -3.05
C LEU A 254 5.19 -3.66 -3.12
N ALA A 255 5.00 -4.97 -3.26
CA ALA A 255 6.09 -5.94 -3.41
C ALA A 255 6.87 -5.73 -4.72
N ILE A 256 6.18 -5.42 -5.83
CA ILE A 256 6.82 -5.09 -7.11
C ILE A 256 7.60 -3.78 -6.98
N LEU A 257 7.06 -2.76 -6.32
CA LEU A 257 7.77 -1.50 -6.11
C LEU A 257 8.99 -1.67 -5.19
N LEU A 258 8.92 -2.55 -4.19
CA LEU A 258 10.08 -2.95 -3.39
C LEU A 258 11.14 -3.64 -4.26
N HIS A 259 10.73 -4.52 -5.17
CA HIS A 259 11.63 -5.13 -6.15
C HIS A 259 12.26 -4.08 -7.08
N VAL A 260 11.49 -3.13 -7.61
CA VAL A 260 12.02 -2.03 -8.43
C VAL A 260 13.05 -1.21 -7.66
N THR A 261 12.78 -0.92 -6.39
CA THR A 261 13.70 -0.18 -5.51
C THR A 261 15.03 -0.94 -5.36
N THR A 262 14.97 -2.24 -5.08
CA THR A 262 16.11 -3.09 -4.69
C THR A 262 16.86 -3.75 -5.84
N SER A 263 16.22 -3.89 -7.00
CA SER A 263 16.83 -4.46 -8.20
C SER A 263 18.07 -3.66 -8.61
N LYS A 264 19.19 -4.30 -8.89
CA LYS A 264 20.41 -3.58 -9.29
C LYS A 264 20.35 -3.20 -10.75
N SER A 265 20.62 -1.94 -11.08
CA SER A 265 20.75 -1.51 -12.48
C SER A 265 22.13 -1.87 -13.06
N ASN A 266 22.26 -1.96 -14.38
CA ASN A 266 23.56 -2.17 -15.04
C ASN A 266 24.57 -1.07 -14.66
N ASP A 267 24.12 0.17 -14.45
CA ASP A 267 24.99 1.27 -13.98
C ASP A 267 25.51 1.01 -12.56
N GLU A 268 24.69 0.45 -11.67
CA GLU A 268 25.08 0.10 -10.30
C GLU A 268 26.06 -1.08 -10.27
N LEU A 269 25.84 -2.08 -11.14
CA LEU A 269 26.72 -3.23 -11.30
C LEU A 269 28.08 -2.79 -11.88
N ASN A 270 28.07 -2.02 -12.96
CA ASN A 270 29.28 -1.53 -13.64
C ASN A 270 30.04 -0.50 -12.79
N GLY A 271 29.36 0.36 -12.03
CA GLY A 271 30.01 1.28 -11.09
C GLY A 271 30.76 0.56 -9.98
N LYS A 272 30.22 -0.57 -9.47
CA LYS A 272 30.91 -1.42 -8.49
C LYS A 272 32.05 -2.23 -9.12
N ASN A 273 31.88 -2.71 -10.35
CA ASN A 273 32.90 -3.51 -11.03
C ASN A 273 34.05 -2.65 -11.60
N LYS A 274 33.81 -1.37 -11.95
CA LYS A 274 34.88 -0.40 -12.23
C LYS A 274 35.86 -0.24 -11.06
N ASN A 275 35.37 -0.30 -9.82
CA ASN A 275 36.21 -0.31 -8.61
C ASN A 275 36.94 -1.65 -8.39
N LYS A 276 36.60 -2.70 -9.14
CA LYS A 276 37.21 -4.04 -9.09
C LYS A 276 37.97 -4.45 -10.36
N GLY A 277 38.05 -3.58 -11.38
CA GLY A 277 38.80 -3.84 -12.62
C GLY A 277 38.11 -4.76 -13.64
N GLU A 278 36.84 -5.12 -13.46
CA GLU A 278 36.11 -5.99 -14.40
C GLU A 278 35.03 -5.18 -15.13
N ILE A 279 35.11 -5.09 -16.46
CA ILE A 279 34.05 -4.49 -17.28
C ILE A 279 33.39 -5.64 -18.04
N GLN A 280 32.09 -5.87 -17.80
CA GLN A 280 31.27 -6.75 -18.63
C GLN A 280 30.30 -5.89 -19.44
N ASP A 281 30.62 -5.68 -20.71
CA ASP A 281 29.70 -5.11 -21.69
C ASP A 281 28.80 -6.23 -22.22
N VAL A 282 27.66 -6.44 -21.55
CA VAL A 282 26.60 -7.31 -22.08
C VAL A 282 25.84 -6.51 -23.14
N LYS A 283 26.19 -6.72 -24.41
CA LYS A 283 25.40 -6.25 -25.56
C LYS A 283 24.14 -7.12 -25.70
N ASN A 284 22.98 -6.56 -25.37
CA ASN A 284 21.70 -7.19 -25.69
C ASN A 284 21.40 -7.01 -27.18
N ASN A 285 21.41 -8.11 -27.92
CA ASN A 285 20.98 -8.20 -29.33
C ASN A 285 19.43 -8.30 -29.41
N THR A 286 18.72 -7.30 -28.92
CA THR A 286 17.26 -7.18 -29.12
C THR A 286 16.99 -6.11 -30.18
N SER A 287 16.40 -6.49 -31.30
CA SER A 287 15.91 -5.55 -32.32
C SER A 287 14.39 -5.36 -32.19
N GLY A 288 13.90 -4.14 -32.45
CA GLY A 288 12.47 -3.81 -32.45
C GLY A 288 12.00 -3.00 -31.23
N VAL A 289 10.68 -2.99 -31.01
CA VAL A 289 9.98 -2.13 -30.01
C VAL A 289 10.55 -2.27 -28.60
N ILE A 290 11.05 -3.46 -28.24
CA ILE A 290 11.62 -3.74 -26.91
C ILE A 290 12.91 -2.94 -26.68
N SER A 291 13.81 -2.88 -27.68
CA SER A 291 15.06 -2.14 -27.50
C SER A 291 14.85 -0.63 -27.51
N GLU A 292 13.89 -0.14 -28.28
CA GLU A 292 13.46 1.26 -28.21
C GLU A 292 12.90 1.60 -26.82
N PHE A 293 12.03 0.75 -26.28
CA PHE A 293 11.53 0.91 -24.91
C PHE A 293 12.65 0.91 -23.87
N GLU A 294 13.59 -0.03 -23.93
CA GLU A 294 14.72 -0.14 -22.99
C GLU A 294 15.68 1.06 -23.09
N ASN A 295 15.78 1.70 -24.26
CA ASN A 295 16.55 2.93 -24.44
C ASN A 295 15.92 4.11 -23.69
N HIS A 296 14.59 4.23 -23.74
CA HIS A 296 13.84 5.37 -23.20
C HIS A 296 13.42 5.21 -21.74
N THR A 297 13.33 3.97 -21.23
CA THR A 297 12.95 3.68 -19.85
C THR A 297 14.13 3.15 -19.03
N SER A 298 13.94 3.01 -17.73
CA SER A 298 14.90 2.40 -16.80
C SER A 298 14.37 1.15 -16.11
N ILE A 299 13.09 0.90 -16.30
CA ILE A 299 12.34 -0.21 -15.72
C ILE A 299 12.03 -1.15 -16.88
N SER A 300 12.17 -2.46 -16.67
CA SER A 300 11.89 -3.45 -17.71
C SER A 300 10.43 -3.39 -18.16
N LEU A 301 10.18 -3.65 -19.44
CA LEU A 301 8.83 -3.65 -20.03
C LEU A 301 7.82 -4.54 -19.29
N PRO A 302 8.16 -5.79 -18.87
CA PRO A 302 7.22 -6.64 -18.13
C PRO A 302 6.73 -6.02 -16.82
N ILE A 303 7.62 -5.33 -16.08
CA ILE A 303 7.26 -4.64 -14.84
C ILE A 303 6.30 -3.48 -15.13
N ILE A 304 6.55 -2.70 -16.18
CA ILE A 304 5.67 -1.57 -16.53
C ILE A 304 4.29 -2.07 -16.99
N ILE A 305 4.22 -3.15 -17.78
CA ILE A 305 2.96 -3.80 -18.15
C ILE A 305 2.22 -4.26 -16.90
N LEU A 306 2.91 -4.93 -15.97
CA LEU A 306 2.30 -5.44 -14.74
C LEU A 306 1.81 -4.31 -13.83
N LEU A 307 2.57 -3.23 -13.67
CA LEU A 307 2.14 -2.04 -12.93
C LEU A 307 0.90 -1.38 -13.59
N GLY A 308 0.86 -1.30 -14.91
CA GLY A 308 -0.31 -0.80 -15.65
C GLY A 308 -1.55 -1.67 -15.46
N LEU A 309 -1.37 -3.00 -15.52
CA LEU A 309 -2.45 -3.96 -15.26
C LEU A 309 -2.98 -3.86 -13.82
N LEU A 310 -2.08 -3.86 -12.84
CA LEU A 310 -2.47 -3.80 -11.42
C LEU A 310 -3.18 -2.48 -11.10
N THR A 311 -2.62 -1.34 -11.53
CA THR A 311 -3.28 -0.05 -11.31
C THR A 311 -4.64 0.05 -12.01
N ALA A 312 -4.83 -0.60 -13.17
CA ALA A 312 -6.13 -0.70 -13.83
C ALA A 312 -7.13 -1.53 -13.01
N ILE A 313 -6.72 -2.73 -12.56
CA ILE A 313 -7.53 -3.59 -11.68
C ILE A 313 -7.93 -2.82 -10.41
N MET A 314 -6.99 -2.12 -9.80
CA MET A 314 -7.23 -1.33 -8.60
C MET A 314 -8.23 -0.22 -8.88
N TYR A 315 -8.14 0.47 -10.02
CA TYR A 315 -9.15 1.47 -10.37
C TYR A 315 -10.56 0.87 -10.56
N MET A 316 -10.65 -0.28 -11.23
CA MET A 316 -11.93 -0.97 -11.48
C MET A 316 -12.53 -1.59 -10.21
N THR A 317 -11.71 -1.80 -9.17
CA THR A 317 -12.11 -2.35 -7.86
C THR A 317 -12.39 -1.25 -6.84
N ASN A 318 -11.59 -0.20 -6.84
CA ASN A 318 -11.75 1.03 -6.07
C ASN A 318 -10.96 2.18 -6.74
N ALA A 319 -11.64 3.09 -7.45
CA ALA A 319 -10.99 4.10 -8.30
C ALA A 319 -9.87 4.93 -7.63
N TRP A 320 -9.95 5.16 -6.32
CA TRP A 320 -8.93 5.90 -5.59
C TRP A 320 -7.60 5.16 -5.50
N ASP A 321 -7.65 3.85 -5.34
CA ASP A 321 -6.46 3.03 -5.16
C ASP A 321 -5.64 3.08 -6.45
N GLY A 322 -6.28 2.94 -7.62
CA GLY A 322 -5.62 3.12 -8.91
C GLY A 322 -4.82 4.44 -9.03
N LEU A 323 -5.38 5.57 -8.56
CA LEU A 323 -4.69 6.87 -8.59
C LEU A 323 -3.55 6.96 -7.56
N ILE A 324 -3.79 6.50 -6.32
CA ILE A 324 -2.79 6.51 -5.24
C ILE A 324 -1.56 5.72 -5.67
N TYR A 325 -1.77 4.51 -6.21
CA TYR A 325 -0.68 3.62 -6.56
C TYR A 325 0.01 3.97 -7.88
N LEU A 326 -0.65 4.72 -8.77
CA LEU A 326 0.01 5.35 -9.92
C LEU A 326 0.99 6.46 -9.47
N ILE A 327 0.59 7.31 -8.51
CA ILE A 327 1.48 8.33 -7.92
C ILE A 327 2.64 7.66 -7.17
N LEU A 328 2.35 6.64 -6.37
CA LEU A 328 3.39 5.91 -5.64
C LEU A 328 4.39 5.24 -6.59
N SER A 329 3.91 4.60 -7.67
CA SER A 329 4.75 4.05 -8.72
C SER A 329 5.64 5.13 -9.35
N ALA A 330 5.09 6.31 -9.62
CA ALA A 330 5.85 7.44 -10.15
C ALA A 330 7.00 7.87 -9.24
N LEU A 331 6.75 7.98 -7.93
CA LEU A 331 7.79 8.36 -6.97
C LEU A 331 8.90 7.31 -6.86
N VAL A 332 8.55 6.02 -6.88
CA VAL A 332 9.52 4.93 -6.82
C VAL A 332 10.38 4.88 -8.10
N ILE A 333 9.77 5.02 -9.27
CA ILE A 333 10.48 5.08 -10.55
C ILE A 333 11.39 6.32 -10.60
N PHE A 334 10.91 7.46 -10.12
CA PHE A 334 11.70 8.68 -10.03
C PHE A 334 12.91 8.51 -9.11
N TYR A 335 12.72 7.94 -7.91
CA TYR A 335 13.81 7.60 -7.00
C TYR A 335 14.84 6.69 -7.68
N LYS A 336 14.38 5.64 -8.35
CA LYS A 336 15.26 4.70 -9.04
C LYS A 336 16.11 5.39 -10.11
N ASN A 337 15.52 6.31 -10.88
CA ASN A 337 16.21 7.09 -11.89
C ASN A 337 17.21 8.10 -11.31
N LEU A 338 16.84 8.80 -10.24
CA LEU A 338 17.77 9.70 -9.54
C LEU A 338 18.98 8.95 -8.99
N ARG A 339 18.76 7.74 -8.46
CA ARG A 339 19.82 6.92 -7.89
C ARG A 339 20.86 6.49 -8.93
N ARG A 340 20.46 6.27 -10.19
CA ARG A 340 21.40 5.95 -11.28
C ARG A 340 22.42 7.05 -11.54
N ILE A 341 22.04 8.33 -11.40
CA ILE A 341 22.97 9.47 -11.49
C ILE A 341 24.12 9.30 -10.51
N ALA A 342 23.83 8.74 -9.35
CA ALA A 342 24.78 8.54 -8.28
C ALA A 342 25.86 7.49 -8.58
N TYR A 343 25.65 6.62 -9.58
CA TYR A 343 26.61 5.60 -10.03
C TYR A 343 27.19 5.90 -11.41
N ASN A 344 26.49 6.67 -12.24
CA ASN A 344 26.96 7.11 -13.55
C ASN A 344 26.83 8.65 -13.67
N PRO A 345 27.91 9.39 -13.34
CA PRO A 345 27.94 10.86 -13.39
C PRO A 345 27.62 11.51 -14.72
N GLN A 346 27.66 10.76 -15.82
CA GLN A 346 27.31 11.28 -17.14
C GLN A 346 25.79 11.41 -17.32
N ILE A 347 24.99 10.82 -16.43
CA ILE A 347 23.52 10.96 -16.45
C ILE A 347 23.15 12.31 -15.81
N SER A 348 22.59 13.21 -16.61
CA SER A 348 22.04 14.47 -16.09
C SER A 348 20.71 14.26 -15.36
N VAL A 349 20.36 15.19 -14.46
CA VAL A 349 19.03 15.23 -13.81
C VAL A 349 17.92 15.27 -14.86
N PHE A 350 18.11 16.03 -15.94
CA PHE A 350 17.17 16.07 -17.06
C PHE A 350 16.92 14.70 -17.67
N LYS A 351 17.97 13.89 -17.88
CA LYS A 351 17.84 12.53 -18.40
C LYS A 351 17.07 11.61 -17.44
N ALA A 352 17.26 11.76 -16.13
CA ALA A 352 16.49 11.01 -15.13
C ALA A 352 15.01 11.40 -15.12
N CYS A 353 14.69 12.70 -15.23
CA CYS A 353 13.32 13.18 -15.38
C CYS A 353 12.68 12.66 -16.66
N TYR A 354 13.40 12.72 -17.79
CA TYR A 354 12.94 12.20 -19.08
C TYR A 354 12.61 10.71 -19.02
N LYS A 355 13.51 9.88 -18.48
CA LYS A 355 13.28 8.43 -18.34
C LYS A 355 12.11 8.12 -17.41
N THR A 356 11.92 8.93 -16.37
CA THR A 356 10.76 8.82 -15.47
C THR A 356 9.47 9.14 -16.22
N PHE A 357 9.44 10.27 -16.93
CA PHE A 357 8.27 10.69 -17.71
C PHE A 357 7.92 9.67 -18.80
N SER A 358 8.90 9.14 -19.52
CA SER A 358 8.69 8.08 -20.51
C SER A 358 8.10 6.81 -19.88
N ALA A 359 8.66 6.35 -18.76
CA ALA A 359 8.12 5.20 -18.04
C ALA A 359 6.67 5.42 -17.58
N LEU A 360 6.33 6.63 -17.14
CA LEU A 360 4.97 7.00 -16.75
C LEU A 360 4.00 7.02 -17.92
N LEU A 361 4.43 7.51 -19.09
CA LEU A 361 3.60 7.48 -20.29
C LEU A 361 3.21 6.05 -20.67
N PHE A 362 4.18 5.11 -20.63
CA PHE A 362 3.91 3.70 -20.89
C PHE A 362 3.04 3.06 -19.80
N LEU A 363 3.27 3.39 -18.52
CA LEU A 363 2.43 2.91 -17.43
C LEU A 363 0.98 3.36 -17.62
N ILE A 364 0.76 4.66 -17.90
CA ILE A 364 -0.57 5.22 -18.19
C ILE A 364 -1.18 4.56 -19.44
N PHE A 365 -0.39 4.34 -20.48
CA PHE A 365 -0.85 3.64 -21.68
C PHE A 365 -1.40 2.25 -21.34
N PHE A 366 -0.64 1.42 -20.61
CA PHE A 366 -1.11 0.08 -20.22
C PHE A 366 -2.28 0.14 -19.24
N PHE A 367 -2.29 1.08 -18.29
CA PHE A 367 -3.42 1.35 -17.42
C PHE A 367 -4.71 1.62 -18.22
N LEU A 368 -4.63 2.49 -19.23
CA LEU A 368 -5.76 2.82 -20.09
C LEU A 368 -6.20 1.63 -20.95
N VAL A 369 -5.26 0.89 -21.52
CA VAL A 369 -5.55 -0.29 -22.35
C VAL A 369 -6.26 -1.37 -21.55
N PHE A 370 -5.74 -1.72 -20.36
CA PHE A 370 -6.34 -2.78 -19.55
C PHE A 370 -7.67 -2.36 -18.90
N GLY A 371 -7.83 -1.08 -18.56
CA GLY A 371 -9.08 -0.56 -18.00
C GLY A 371 -10.12 -0.18 -19.05
N LEU A 372 -9.78 -0.17 -20.35
CA LEU A 372 -10.64 0.35 -21.42
C LEU A 372 -12.07 -0.21 -21.40
N PRO A 373 -12.30 -1.54 -21.28
CA PRO A 373 -13.67 -2.08 -21.28
C PRO A 373 -14.53 -1.53 -20.14
N PHE A 374 -13.91 -1.27 -18.98
CA PHE A 374 -14.59 -0.69 -17.84
C PHE A 374 -14.84 0.81 -18.04
N PHE A 375 -13.84 1.57 -18.51
CA PHE A 375 -13.97 3.02 -18.73
C PHE A 375 -15.06 3.39 -19.73
N LEU A 376 -15.34 2.53 -20.70
CA LEU A 376 -16.41 2.76 -21.69
C LEU A 376 -17.82 2.68 -21.10
N SER A 377 -17.99 2.05 -19.92
CA SER A 377 -19.29 1.81 -19.30
C SER A 377 -19.46 2.47 -17.93
N PHE A 378 -18.35 2.87 -17.29
CA PHE A 378 -18.32 3.42 -15.93
C PHE A 378 -18.37 4.95 -15.91
N ILE A 379 -19.23 5.50 -15.05
CA ILE A 379 -19.31 6.93 -14.73
C ILE A 379 -18.80 7.16 -13.30
N PRO A 380 -17.72 7.95 -13.12
CA PRO A 380 -17.20 8.28 -11.80
C PRO A 380 -18.22 9.00 -10.90
N PHE A 381 -18.33 8.57 -9.64
CA PHE A 381 -19.21 9.19 -8.63
C PHE A 381 -18.74 10.55 -8.13
N ALA A 382 -17.44 10.82 -8.22
CA ALA A 382 -16.85 12.08 -7.81
C ALA A 382 -16.67 12.98 -9.03
N SER A 383 -17.28 14.16 -8.99
CA SER A 383 -17.28 15.11 -10.11
C SER A 383 -16.34 16.30 -9.90
N SER A 384 -15.99 16.61 -8.64
CA SER A 384 -15.26 17.82 -8.27
C SER A 384 -14.58 17.70 -6.90
N ILE A 385 -13.61 18.58 -6.65
CA ILE A 385 -12.85 18.69 -5.40
C ILE A 385 -13.41 19.89 -4.63
N GLY A 386 -14.00 19.69 -3.47
CA GLY A 386 -14.39 20.75 -2.54
C GLY A 386 -13.24 21.15 -1.61
N VAL A 387 -13.16 22.44 -1.29
CA VAL A 387 -12.23 23.00 -0.29
C VAL A 387 -12.93 23.06 1.06
N LEU A 388 -12.36 22.37 2.05
CA LEU A 388 -12.87 22.35 3.42
C LEU A 388 -12.64 23.70 4.09
N CYS A 389 -13.68 24.24 4.75
CA CYS A 389 -13.63 25.54 5.41
C CYS A 389 -13.17 26.66 4.45
N ALA A 390 -13.78 26.73 3.27
CA ALA A 390 -13.47 27.68 2.22
C ALA A 390 -13.39 29.15 2.73
N PRO A 391 -12.39 29.94 2.32
CA PRO A 391 -12.31 31.36 2.66
C PRO A 391 -13.55 32.12 2.17
N LYS A 392 -14.12 33.00 3.02
CA LYS A 392 -15.33 33.77 2.71
C LYS A 392 -15.30 34.47 1.35
N ALA A 393 -14.14 34.99 0.95
CA ALA A 393 -13.94 35.70 -0.33
C ALA A 393 -14.05 34.79 -1.59
N LEU A 394 -14.00 33.48 -1.40
CA LEU A 394 -14.03 32.48 -2.47
C LEU A 394 -15.34 31.68 -2.50
N ILE A 395 -16.22 31.81 -1.49
CA ILE A 395 -17.50 31.10 -1.46
C ILE A 395 -18.32 31.43 -2.70
N GLY A 396 -18.91 30.39 -3.31
CA GLY A 396 -19.69 30.50 -4.55
C GLY A 396 -18.84 30.60 -5.83
N LYS A 397 -17.52 30.70 -5.71
CA LYS A 397 -16.61 30.62 -6.86
C LYS A 397 -16.22 29.18 -7.14
N SER A 398 -15.75 28.93 -8.37
CA SER A 398 -15.06 27.70 -8.71
C SER A 398 -13.78 28.01 -9.49
N VAL A 399 -12.75 27.19 -9.32
CA VAL A 399 -11.54 27.27 -10.14
C VAL A 399 -11.59 26.12 -11.15
N LEU A 400 -11.52 26.49 -12.44
CA LEU A 400 -11.61 25.55 -13.57
C LEU A 400 -12.85 24.65 -13.57
N GLY A 401 -13.93 25.06 -12.86
CA GLY A 401 -15.14 24.26 -12.69
C GLY A 401 -14.97 22.97 -11.86
N LYS A 402 -13.76 22.70 -11.35
CA LYS A 402 -13.41 21.44 -10.67
C LYS A 402 -13.06 21.62 -9.19
N ILE A 403 -12.62 22.80 -8.79
CA ILE A 403 -12.39 23.13 -7.38
C ILE A 403 -13.54 24.01 -6.90
N LEU A 404 -14.26 23.54 -5.88
CA LEU A 404 -15.48 24.16 -5.36
C LEU A 404 -15.25 24.80 -3.99
N PHE A 405 -15.84 25.97 -3.78
CA PHE A 405 -15.82 26.71 -2.53
C PHE A 405 -17.27 26.87 -2.03
N GLU A 406 -17.73 25.89 -1.24
CA GLU A 406 -19.13 25.78 -0.84
C GLU A 406 -19.38 26.35 0.57
N GLU A 407 -20.52 27.00 0.76
CA GLU A 407 -20.93 27.54 2.06
C GLU A 407 -21.32 26.41 3.04
N GLY A 408 -21.04 26.61 4.33
CA GLY A 408 -21.41 25.66 5.39
C GLY A 408 -20.60 24.35 5.41
N LYS A 409 -19.63 24.17 4.49
CA LYS A 409 -18.76 22.98 4.42
C LYS A 409 -17.48 23.18 5.22
N CYS A 410 -17.60 23.29 6.54
CA CYS A 410 -16.46 23.38 7.45
C CYS A 410 -16.59 22.38 8.60
N GLN A 411 -15.76 21.35 8.56
CA GLN A 411 -15.67 20.33 9.60
C GLN A 411 -14.21 19.99 9.79
N LYS A 412 -13.65 20.36 10.95
CA LYS A 412 -12.25 20.08 11.28
C LYS A 412 -12.16 18.89 12.22
N SER A 413 -11.11 18.10 12.06
CA SER A 413 -10.75 17.07 13.02
C SER A 413 -9.96 17.71 14.17
N ASP A 414 -10.37 17.45 15.41
CA ASP A 414 -9.57 17.86 16.56
C ASP A 414 -8.27 17.04 16.63
N PHE A 415 -7.21 17.64 17.16
CA PHE A 415 -5.90 17.00 17.21
C PHE A 415 -5.92 15.67 17.98
N TYR A 416 -6.68 15.59 19.08
CA TYR A 416 -6.80 14.36 19.86
C TYR A 416 -7.50 13.24 19.09
N MET A 417 -8.42 13.57 18.18
CA MET A 417 -9.05 12.58 17.31
C MET A 417 -8.05 11.99 16.34
N LEU A 418 -7.26 12.84 15.68
CA LEU A 418 -6.19 12.40 14.80
C LEU A 418 -5.13 11.59 15.55
N ALA A 419 -4.79 11.98 16.78
CA ALA A 419 -3.86 11.26 17.64
C ALA A 419 -4.40 9.88 18.04
N LEU A 420 -5.68 9.73 18.34
CA LEU A 420 -6.27 8.42 18.64
C LEU A 420 -6.34 7.51 17.41
N LEU A 421 -6.68 8.08 16.24
CA LEU A 421 -6.80 7.30 15.00
C LEU A 421 -5.45 6.87 14.43
N TRP A 422 -4.46 7.77 14.40
CA TRP A 422 -3.21 7.57 13.67
C TRP A 422 -1.96 7.61 14.56
N GLY A 423 -2.11 7.90 15.86
CA GLY A 423 -1.00 8.13 16.78
C GLY A 423 -0.04 6.95 16.90
N PHE A 424 -0.56 5.71 16.94
CA PHE A 424 0.27 4.50 16.93
C PHE A 424 1.30 4.53 15.78
N PHE A 425 0.85 4.84 14.56
CA PHE A 425 1.75 4.93 13.42
C PHE A 425 2.71 6.11 13.54
N TYR A 426 2.24 7.27 13.98
CA TYR A 426 3.09 8.46 14.05
C TYR A 426 4.12 8.42 15.18
N ILE A 427 3.89 7.67 16.26
CA ILE A 427 4.92 7.36 17.25
C ILE A 427 6.09 6.62 16.57
N ASN A 428 5.79 5.63 15.73
CA ASN A 428 6.78 4.91 14.93
C ASN A 428 7.48 5.83 13.91
N VAL A 429 6.72 6.64 13.16
CA VAL A 429 7.28 7.59 12.18
C VAL A 429 8.21 8.61 12.85
N ILE A 430 7.81 9.19 13.97
CA ILE A 430 8.63 10.16 14.72
C ILE A 430 9.92 9.48 15.20
N GLY A 431 9.82 8.28 15.79
CA GLY A 431 11.00 7.50 16.18
C GLY A 431 11.94 7.24 15.00
N PHE A 432 11.41 6.81 13.86
CA PHE A 432 12.19 6.58 12.64
C PHE A 432 12.89 7.85 12.13
N ILE A 433 12.16 8.96 12.04
CA ILE A 433 12.70 10.23 11.53
C ILE A 433 13.80 10.76 12.47
N THR A 434 13.52 10.81 13.77
CA THR A 434 14.42 11.42 14.75
C THR A 434 15.66 10.57 15.04
N MET A 435 15.53 9.25 15.04
CA MET A 435 16.60 8.34 15.44
C MET A 435 17.37 7.73 14.26
N ILE A 436 16.78 7.65 13.06
CA ILE A 436 17.44 7.08 11.87
C ILE A 436 17.68 8.14 10.80
N VAL A 437 16.62 8.76 10.28
CA VAL A 437 16.70 9.61 9.07
C VAL A 437 17.51 10.88 9.33
N ILE A 438 17.16 11.65 10.37
CA ILE A 438 17.84 12.92 10.69
C ILE A 438 19.33 12.71 10.99
N PRO A 439 19.73 11.78 11.89
CA PRO A 439 21.15 11.53 12.17
C PRO A 439 21.92 11.11 10.91
N LYS A 440 21.33 10.28 10.05
CA LYS A 440 21.97 9.85 8.80
C LYS A 440 22.15 11.00 7.82
N ILE A 441 21.12 11.83 7.61
CA ILE A 441 21.20 13.02 6.75
C ILE A 441 22.25 14.01 7.28
N LYS A 442 22.33 14.23 8.61
CA LYS A 442 23.37 15.07 9.23
C LYS A 442 24.76 14.49 8.99
N SER A 443 24.95 13.19 9.20
CA SER A 443 26.22 12.51 8.95
C SER A 443 26.67 12.64 7.49
N ILE A 444 25.76 12.48 6.53
CA ILE A 444 26.05 12.63 5.10
C ILE A 444 26.35 14.11 4.76
N THR A 445 25.55 15.05 5.29
CA THR A 445 25.79 16.48 5.04
C THR A 445 27.17 16.91 5.56
N ASN A 446 27.55 16.47 6.76
CA ASN A 446 28.84 16.80 7.35
C ASN A 446 30.01 16.18 6.57
N SER A 447 29.81 15.01 5.94
CA SER A 447 30.82 14.41 5.07
C SER A 447 30.98 15.16 3.75
N ILE A 448 29.93 15.82 3.24
CA ILE A 448 29.98 16.68 2.04
C ILE A 448 30.78 17.96 2.30
N GLN A 449 30.69 18.54 3.50
CA GLN A 449 31.35 19.82 3.84
C GLN A 449 32.87 19.71 4.04
N LYS A 450 33.43 18.51 4.27
CA LYS A 450 34.90 18.34 4.36
C LYS A 450 35.56 18.57 3.00
N PRO A 451 36.64 19.36 2.89
CA PRO A 451 37.29 19.64 1.61
C PRO A 451 37.74 18.34 0.92
N PRO A 452 37.52 18.20 -0.40
CA PRO A 452 37.82 16.98 -1.12
C PRO A 452 39.35 16.76 -1.20
N GLN A 453 39.79 15.52 -1.00
CA GLN A 453 41.21 15.15 -1.12
C GLN A 453 41.71 15.15 -2.59
N THR A 454 40.82 15.18 -3.59
CA THR A 454 41.17 15.16 -5.01
C THR A 454 40.20 15.97 -5.90
N LYS A 455 40.73 16.57 -6.98
CA LYS A 455 39.98 17.41 -7.95
C LYS A 455 38.87 16.65 -8.71
N ALA A 456 38.98 15.33 -8.85
CA ALA A 456 37.96 14.49 -9.53
C ALA A 456 36.63 14.41 -8.75
N LEU A 457 36.62 14.74 -7.46
CA LEU A 457 35.42 14.74 -6.61
C LEU A 457 34.55 16.01 -6.78
N ASN A 458 35.03 17.04 -7.50
CA ASN A 458 34.41 18.37 -7.54
C ASN A 458 33.15 18.46 -8.41
N SER A 459 33.04 17.71 -9.52
CA SER A 459 31.85 17.77 -10.38
C SER A 459 30.65 17.01 -9.80
N PHE A 460 30.90 16.05 -8.89
CA PHE A 460 29.89 15.12 -8.40
C PHE A 460 29.16 15.60 -7.13
N ARG A 461 29.83 16.41 -6.31
CA ARG A 461 29.28 16.96 -5.05
C ARG A 461 28.25 18.09 -5.23
N GLN A 462 27.96 18.52 -6.46
CA GLN A 462 27.15 19.72 -6.69
C GLN A 462 25.67 19.58 -6.31
N ASN A 463 25.10 18.35 -6.26
CA ASN A 463 23.72 18.17 -5.83
C ASN A 463 23.61 17.37 -4.52
N ARG A 464 23.37 18.11 -3.43
CA ARG A 464 23.23 17.58 -2.06
C ARG A 464 22.16 16.49 -1.97
N LEU A 465 21.04 16.65 -2.68
CA LEU A 465 19.93 15.70 -2.67
C LEU A 465 20.34 14.33 -3.22
N ILE A 466 21.05 14.31 -4.36
CA ILE A 466 21.50 13.07 -5.01
C ILE A 466 22.47 12.31 -4.10
N THR A 467 23.37 13.04 -3.43
CA THR A 467 24.31 12.42 -2.48
C THR A 467 23.59 11.80 -1.29
N ILE A 468 22.59 12.49 -0.73
CA ILE A 468 21.75 11.96 0.36
C ILE A 468 21.01 10.69 -0.08
N LEU A 469 20.33 10.73 -1.23
CA LEU A 469 19.55 9.59 -1.75
C LEU A 469 20.44 8.38 -2.10
N ARG A 470 21.70 8.61 -2.47
CA ARG A 470 22.68 7.54 -2.73
C ARG A 470 23.11 6.83 -1.45
N ASP A 471 23.45 7.62 -0.42
CA ASP A 471 24.11 7.13 0.79
C ASP A 471 23.12 6.65 1.87
N MET A 472 21.83 6.91 1.69
CA MET A 472 20.76 6.29 2.47
C MET A 472 20.53 4.83 2.05
N ASN A 473 20.08 4.01 3.01
CA ASN A 473 19.64 2.66 2.72
C ASN A 473 18.38 2.70 1.83
N GLU A 474 18.35 1.88 0.78
CA GLU A 474 17.24 1.82 -0.17
C GLU A 474 15.90 1.50 0.50
N ILE A 475 15.91 0.64 1.51
CA ILE A 475 14.72 0.25 2.27
C ILE A 475 14.24 1.42 3.14
N ASP A 476 15.17 2.14 3.78
CA ASP A 476 14.83 3.35 4.55
C ASP A 476 14.21 4.42 3.64
N VAL A 477 14.68 4.55 2.38
CA VAL A 477 14.08 5.47 1.40
C VAL A 477 12.69 4.99 0.97
N PHE A 478 12.54 3.71 0.64
CA PHE A 478 11.23 3.15 0.25
C PHE A 478 10.18 3.35 1.35
N VAL A 479 10.53 3.03 2.60
CA VAL A 479 9.69 3.27 3.78
C VAL A 479 9.39 4.76 3.96
N SER A 480 10.36 5.65 3.71
CA SER A 480 10.12 7.10 3.74
C SER A 480 9.14 7.56 2.66
N ILE A 481 9.17 6.98 1.46
CA ILE A 481 8.21 7.26 0.38
C ILE A 481 6.80 6.82 0.80
N LEU A 482 6.65 5.62 1.38
CA LEU A 482 5.36 5.13 1.88
C LEU A 482 4.81 6.02 2.99
N ILE A 483 5.65 6.44 3.95
CA ILE A 483 5.26 7.37 5.02
C ILE A 483 4.83 8.72 4.43
N PHE A 484 5.57 9.23 3.45
CA PHE A 484 5.25 10.51 2.80
C PHE A 484 3.89 10.45 2.10
N ILE A 485 3.65 9.43 1.28
CA ILE A 485 2.35 9.25 0.61
C ILE A 485 1.24 9.08 1.65
N SER A 486 1.41 8.18 2.62
CA SER A 486 0.39 7.96 3.66
C SER A 486 0.07 9.23 4.44
N THR A 487 1.07 10.05 4.74
CA THR A 487 0.87 11.35 5.41
C THR A 487 0.08 12.31 4.53
N LEU A 488 0.38 12.39 3.23
CA LEU A 488 -0.42 13.19 2.30
C LEU A 488 -1.88 12.71 2.24
N LEU A 489 -2.10 11.39 2.23
CA LEU A 489 -3.45 10.81 2.24
C LEU A 489 -4.23 11.17 3.51
N LEU A 490 -3.60 11.20 4.67
CA LEU A 490 -4.23 11.57 5.94
C LEU A 490 -4.42 13.09 6.09
N VAL A 491 -3.54 13.89 5.51
CA VAL A 491 -3.64 15.37 5.55
C VAL A 491 -4.67 15.89 4.54
N PHE A 492 -4.79 15.25 3.36
CA PHE A 492 -5.72 15.67 2.31
C PHE A 492 -7.17 15.90 2.79
N PRO A 493 -7.84 14.98 3.52
CA PRO A 493 -9.23 15.15 3.98
C PRO A 493 -9.42 16.25 5.04
N GLU A 494 -8.33 16.84 5.55
CA GLU A 494 -8.37 18.00 6.46
C GLU A 494 -8.43 19.33 5.71
N PHE A 495 -8.22 19.32 4.39
CA PHE A 495 -8.25 20.52 3.54
C PHE A 495 -9.17 20.38 2.33
N PHE A 496 -9.34 19.16 1.82
CA PHE A 496 -10.06 18.89 0.59
C PHE A 496 -10.97 17.68 0.74
N TYR A 497 -12.06 17.64 -0.03
CA TYR A 497 -12.91 16.47 -0.16
C TYR A 497 -13.33 16.29 -1.62
N LEU A 498 -13.64 15.08 -2.04
CA LEU A 498 -14.36 14.91 -3.31
C LEU A 498 -15.85 15.01 -3.08
N LYS A 499 -16.50 15.84 -3.89
CA LYS A 499 -17.95 15.95 -3.93
C LYS A 499 -18.52 14.70 -4.58
N ASP A 500 -19.17 13.89 -3.76
CA ASP A 500 -19.81 12.64 -4.15
C ASP A 500 -21.29 12.61 -3.73
N ILE A 501 -21.87 11.40 -3.68
CA ILE A 501 -23.27 11.14 -3.39
C ILE A 501 -23.71 11.44 -1.95
N TYR A 502 -22.80 11.82 -1.03
CA TYR A 502 -23.11 12.08 0.38
C TYR A 502 -23.10 13.58 0.73
N PRO A 503 -24.15 14.35 0.41
CA PRO A 503 -24.15 15.80 0.59
C PRO A 503 -24.03 16.23 2.07
N ALA A 504 -24.57 15.43 3.01
CA ALA A 504 -24.50 15.68 4.44
C ALA A 504 -23.15 15.29 5.06
N HIS A 505 -22.46 14.29 4.49
CA HIS A 505 -21.21 13.72 4.98
C HIS A 505 -20.09 13.93 3.96
N TYR A 506 -19.94 15.17 3.53
CA TYR A 506 -19.20 15.56 2.32
C TYR A 506 -17.73 15.13 2.27
N ARG A 507 -17.08 14.86 3.41
CA ARG A 507 -15.70 14.34 3.46
C ARG A 507 -15.58 12.90 3.95
N ALA A 508 -16.68 12.21 4.25
CA ALA A 508 -16.66 10.87 4.85
C ALA A 508 -15.96 9.84 3.95
N ASN A 509 -16.37 9.75 2.69
CA ASN A 509 -15.74 8.83 1.73
C ASN A 509 -14.30 9.19 1.41
N THR A 510 -13.96 10.49 1.39
CA THR A 510 -12.58 10.93 1.16
C THR A 510 -11.70 10.46 2.32
N MET A 511 -12.11 10.72 3.57
CA MET A 511 -11.37 10.25 4.74
C MET A 511 -11.28 8.72 4.81
N PHE A 512 -12.37 8.03 4.47
CA PHE A 512 -12.43 6.58 4.47
C PHE A 512 -11.42 5.97 3.50
N LYS A 513 -11.52 6.30 2.22
CA LYS A 513 -10.71 5.66 1.18
C LYS A 513 -9.23 5.97 1.33
N LEU A 514 -8.91 7.23 1.67
CA LEU A 514 -7.52 7.65 1.86
C LEU A 514 -6.93 7.09 3.18
N GLY A 515 -7.72 7.11 4.25
CA GLY A 515 -7.33 6.57 5.57
C GLY A 515 -7.10 5.07 5.54
N TYR A 516 -7.91 4.30 4.81
CA TYR A 516 -7.77 2.86 4.68
C TYR A 516 -6.42 2.46 4.04
N GLN A 517 -6.03 3.15 2.96
CA GLN A 517 -4.75 2.91 2.29
C GLN A 517 -3.56 3.36 3.15
N ALA A 518 -3.69 4.51 3.83
CA ALA A 518 -2.67 4.99 4.76
C ALA A 518 -2.47 4.00 5.93
N PHE A 519 -3.54 3.41 6.47
CA PHE A 519 -3.46 2.41 7.53
C PHE A 519 -2.61 1.20 7.12
N MET A 520 -2.87 0.63 5.94
CA MET A 520 -2.13 -0.54 5.45
C MET A 520 -0.65 -0.22 5.22
N MET A 521 -0.33 0.89 4.55
CA MET A 521 1.05 1.31 4.30
C MET A 521 1.80 1.63 5.61
N LEU A 522 1.19 2.38 6.52
CA LEU A 522 1.80 2.71 7.82
C LEU A 522 1.93 1.49 8.73
N GLY A 523 1.04 0.50 8.63
CA GLY A 523 1.15 -0.78 9.32
C GLY A 523 2.42 -1.54 8.92
N ILE A 524 2.67 -1.67 7.61
CA ILE A 524 3.92 -2.27 7.09
C ILE A 524 5.14 -1.46 7.54
N CYS A 525 5.09 -0.13 7.42
CA CYS A 525 6.18 0.74 7.86
C CYS A 525 6.48 0.56 9.36
N SER A 526 5.46 0.46 10.20
CA SER A 526 5.62 0.32 11.65
C SER A 526 6.34 -0.98 12.03
N ALA A 527 5.97 -2.11 11.40
CA ALA A 527 6.66 -3.38 11.61
C ALA A 527 8.15 -3.31 11.23
N TYR A 528 8.46 -2.67 10.09
CA TYR A 528 9.85 -2.42 9.69
C TYR A 528 10.59 -1.52 10.69
N ILE A 529 9.98 -0.39 11.09
CA ILE A 529 10.60 0.62 11.96
C ILE A 529 10.99 0.03 13.30
N VAL A 530 10.11 -0.75 13.94
CA VAL A 530 10.37 -1.36 15.24
C VAL A 530 11.65 -2.19 15.22
N ILE A 531 11.83 -3.01 14.17
CA ILE A 531 12.99 -3.88 14.02
C ILE A 531 14.22 -3.08 13.58
N ARG A 532 14.04 -2.11 12.69
CA ARG A 532 15.09 -1.20 12.22
C ARG A 532 15.72 -0.40 13.37
N LEU A 533 14.91 0.11 14.30
CA LEU A 533 15.34 0.81 15.51
C LEU A 533 16.04 -0.13 16.48
N LYS A 534 15.48 -1.33 16.72
CA LYS A 534 16.13 -2.36 17.55
C LYS A 534 17.54 -2.71 17.05
N ASN A 535 17.72 -2.77 15.73
CA ASN A 535 19.03 -3.06 15.13
C ASN A 535 20.02 -1.89 15.21
N GLU A 536 19.55 -0.63 15.23
CA GLU A 536 20.42 0.54 15.41
C GLU A 536 20.90 0.68 16.86
N PHE A 537 20.07 0.30 17.83
CA PHE A 537 20.35 0.46 19.27
C PHE A 537 20.40 -0.89 20.02
N PRO A 538 21.28 -1.84 19.64
CA PRO A 538 21.35 -3.14 20.31
C PRO A 538 21.82 -2.96 21.77
N GLY A 539 20.99 -3.38 22.73
CA GLY A 539 21.38 -3.46 24.15
C GLY A 539 21.55 -2.13 24.89
N ARG A 540 21.13 -0.98 24.33
CA ARG A 540 21.22 0.32 25.00
C ARG A 540 19.96 0.68 25.79
N PHE A 541 19.87 0.17 27.03
CA PHE A 541 18.94 0.72 28.05
C PHE A 541 19.31 2.15 28.49
N LYS A 542 20.43 2.70 28.01
CA LYS A 542 20.90 4.06 28.36
C LYS A 542 20.40 5.15 27.41
N ASP A 543 19.89 4.81 26.24
CA ASP A 543 19.31 5.82 25.35
C ASP A 543 17.87 6.10 25.77
N ILE A 544 17.68 7.19 26.51
CA ILE A 544 16.39 7.62 27.07
C ILE A 544 15.33 7.73 25.96
N SER A 545 15.73 8.20 24.77
CA SER A 545 14.80 8.36 23.64
C SER A 545 14.28 7.01 23.14
N TYR A 546 15.15 6.01 23.05
CA TYR A 546 14.77 4.65 22.64
C TYR A 546 13.91 3.94 23.70
N VAL A 547 14.26 4.09 24.99
CA VAL A 547 13.48 3.52 26.10
C VAL A 547 12.08 4.13 26.14
N PHE A 548 11.98 5.44 25.96
CA PHE A 548 10.69 6.15 25.89
C PHE A 548 9.84 5.66 24.71
N TYR A 549 10.42 5.63 23.50
CA TYR A 549 9.75 5.09 22.31
C TYR A 549 9.25 3.65 22.54
N ARG A 550 10.11 2.76 23.04
CA ARG A 550 9.75 1.35 23.28
C ARG A 550 8.64 1.22 24.32
N SER A 551 8.65 2.05 25.36
CA SER A 551 7.62 2.03 26.40
C SER A 551 6.27 2.45 25.82
N ILE A 552 6.26 3.52 25.02
CA ILE A 552 5.03 3.96 24.33
C ILE A 552 4.54 2.90 23.36
N PHE A 553 5.42 2.30 22.55
CA PHE A 553 5.03 1.26 21.60
C PHE A 553 4.42 0.02 22.27
N ILE A 554 4.88 -0.35 23.46
CA ILE A 554 4.31 -1.50 24.20
C ILE A 554 2.94 -1.15 24.80
N LEU A 555 2.73 0.12 25.14
CA LEU A 555 1.47 0.61 25.72
C LEU A 555 0.39 0.93 24.67
N ALA A 556 0.81 1.23 23.44
CA ALA A 556 -0.04 1.56 22.29
C ALA A 556 -0.34 0.31 21.46
#